data_AF-A0A3D0DGZ2-F1
#
_entry.id   AF-A0A3D0DGZ2-F1
#
_cell.length_a   1.000
_cell.length_b   1.000
_cell.length_c   1.000
_cell.angle_alpha   90.00
_cell.angle_beta   90.00
_cell.angle_gamma   90.00
#
_symmetry.space_group_name_H-M   'P 1'
#
loop_
_entity.id
_entity.type
_entity.pdbx_description
1 polymer ?
#
loop_
_entity_poly.entity_id
_entity_poly.type
_entity_poly.pdbx_seq_one_letter_code
_entity_poly.pdbx_strand_id
1 'polypeptide(L)'
;MKRQIGGRAIKLDRDIRKLFQPGTKQSLQSENNDSQTDQQLVFPKGDIIIAGRNFGSIDETMAEGLISTGIACIIAISFSRPFYRNCINLGLPLIENGEAFGKISSGETVSIDFDRCEILCKKGILTFPPYPEIISKILFSGGLLPHTKRALGK
;
A
#
# COMPACT_ATOMS: atom_id res chain seq x y z
N MET A 1 2.99 -4.63 14.38
CA MET A 1 1.81 -4.25 13.55
C MET A 1 0.55 -4.91 14.10
N LYS A 2 -0.64 -4.31 13.96
CA LYS A 2 -1.91 -4.95 14.33
C LYS A 2 -2.25 -6.09 13.34
N ARG A 3 -2.92 -7.14 13.81
CA ARG A 3 -3.41 -8.26 12.98
C ARG A 3 -4.60 -7.90 12.11
N GLN A 4 -5.33 -6.87 12.52
CA GLN A 4 -6.42 -6.28 11.77
C GLN A 4 -6.15 -4.78 11.59
N ILE A 5 -6.38 -4.30 10.37
CA ILE A 5 -6.25 -2.88 10.02
C ILE A 5 -7.47 -2.45 9.21
N GLY A 6 -7.79 -1.17 9.22
CA GLY A 6 -8.85 -0.62 8.40
C GLY A 6 -8.60 0.86 8.12
N GLY A 7 -9.10 1.31 6.98
CA GLY A 7 -8.87 2.66 6.48
C GLY A 7 -9.71 2.94 5.24
N ARG A 8 -9.62 4.15 4.70
CA ARG A 8 -10.27 4.45 3.42
C ARG A 8 -9.40 3.98 2.26
N ALA A 9 -10.03 3.42 1.24
CA ALA A 9 -9.38 3.04 0.02
C ALA A 9 -9.02 4.28 -0.80
N ILE A 10 -7.76 4.39 -1.22
CA ILE A 10 -7.30 5.41 -2.17
C ILE A 10 -6.86 4.67 -3.43
N LYS A 11 -7.65 4.80 -4.49
CA LYS A 11 -7.38 4.10 -5.74
C LYS A 11 -6.42 4.91 -6.61
N LEU A 12 -5.34 4.28 -7.07
CA LEU A 12 -4.31 4.89 -7.92
C LEU A 12 -4.33 4.22 -9.29
N ASP A 13 -4.53 5.01 -10.35
CA ASP A 13 -4.52 4.50 -11.73
C ASP A 13 -3.14 4.69 -12.39
N ARG A 14 -2.51 3.54 -12.69
CA ARG A 14 -1.35 3.20 -13.51
C ARG A 14 -0.03 3.99 -13.50
N ASP A 15 0.11 5.23 -13.04
CA ASP A 15 1.41 5.92 -13.15
C ASP A 15 1.81 6.76 -11.93
N ILE A 16 1.98 6.06 -10.80
CA ILE A 16 2.55 6.62 -9.56
C ILE A 16 3.99 7.10 -9.69
N ARG A 17 4.72 6.74 -10.76
CA ARG A 17 6.12 7.15 -10.95
C ARG A 17 6.27 8.67 -11.00
N LYS A 18 5.21 9.38 -11.40
CA LYS A 18 5.17 10.84 -11.41
C LYS A 18 4.87 11.43 -10.03
N LEU A 19 4.31 10.66 -9.10
CA LEU A 19 3.88 11.17 -7.78
C LEU A 19 5.02 11.31 -6.76
N PHE A 20 6.14 10.59 -6.95
CA PHE A 20 7.22 10.51 -5.95
C PHE A 20 8.57 11.04 -6.47
N GLN A 21 8.61 11.68 -7.64
CA GLN A 21 9.82 12.29 -8.18
C GLN A 21 10.14 13.62 -7.45
N PRO A 22 11.37 13.83 -6.96
CA PRO A 22 11.77 15.10 -6.36
C PRO A 22 11.59 16.24 -7.38
N GLY A 23 10.79 17.25 -7.02
CA GLY A 23 10.48 18.40 -7.88
C GLY A 23 9.17 18.31 -8.67
N THR A 24 8.38 17.23 -8.54
CA THR A 24 7.10 17.14 -9.24
C THR A 24 6.03 17.96 -8.54
N LYS A 25 5.67 19.10 -9.14
CA LYS A 25 4.42 19.81 -8.83
C LYS A 25 3.24 18.95 -9.30
N GLN A 26 2.25 18.85 -8.43
CA GLN A 26 1.09 17.97 -8.54
C GLN A 26 0.30 18.31 -9.80
N SER A 27 0.08 17.32 -10.68
CA SER A 27 -0.95 17.44 -11.71
C SER A 27 -1.46 16.05 -12.08
N LEU A 28 -2.76 15.84 -11.86
CA LEU A 28 -3.53 14.83 -12.58
C LEU A 28 -4.29 15.59 -13.67
N GLN A 29 -3.98 15.28 -14.92
CA GLN A 29 -4.75 15.81 -16.05
C GLN A 29 -6.14 15.19 -16.00
N SER A 30 -7.15 15.99 -15.63
CA SER A 30 -8.51 15.75 -16.08
C SER A 30 -8.61 16.38 -17.46
N GLU A 31 -8.96 15.60 -18.48
CA GLU A 31 -9.53 16.16 -19.71
C GLU A 31 -10.84 16.82 -19.31
N ASN A 32 -10.81 18.16 -19.23
CA ASN A 32 -11.86 19.14 -19.54
C ASN A 32 -11.69 20.40 -18.67
N ASN A 33 -11.92 21.54 -19.34
CA ASN A 33 -11.62 22.92 -18.98
C ASN A 33 -11.88 23.36 -17.52
N ASP A 34 -11.02 24.30 -17.13
CA ASP A 34 -11.14 25.32 -16.09
C ASP A 34 -10.89 24.93 -14.62
N SER A 35 -9.90 25.65 -14.06
CA SER A 35 -9.44 25.66 -12.66
C SER A 35 -8.43 24.57 -12.29
N GLN A 36 -7.15 24.88 -12.52
CA GLN A 36 -6.01 24.20 -11.90
C GLN A 36 -6.19 24.21 -10.38
N THR A 37 -6.74 23.13 -9.84
CA THR A 37 -6.65 22.83 -8.42
C THR A 37 -5.56 21.77 -8.30
N ASP A 38 -4.35 22.19 -7.92
CA ASP A 38 -3.25 21.30 -7.53
C ASP A 38 -3.71 20.45 -6.34
N GLN A 39 -4.36 19.32 -6.62
CA GLN A 39 -4.77 18.39 -5.57
C GLN A 39 -3.53 17.58 -5.17
N GLN A 40 -2.88 18.02 -4.10
CA GLN A 40 -1.94 17.20 -3.34
C GLN A 40 -2.63 15.89 -2.98
N LEU A 41 -2.07 14.76 -3.42
CA LEU A 41 -2.48 13.45 -2.92
C LEU A 41 -2.14 13.39 -1.43
N VAL A 42 -3.11 13.74 -0.61
CA VAL A 42 -3.06 13.54 0.83
C VAL A 42 -3.43 12.08 1.04
N PHE A 43 -2.54 11.33 1.69
CA PHE A 43 -2.84 10.01 2.23
C PHE A 43 -3.02 10.16 3.74
N PRO A 44 -4.27 10.31 4.21
CA PRO A 44 -4.57 10.28 5.63
C PRO A 44 -3.98 9.04 6.28
N LYS A 45 -3.46 9.23 7.48
CA LYS A 45 -2.91 8.14 8.29
C LYS A 45 -3.95 7.01 8.43
N GLY A 46 -3.53 5.80 8.11
CA GLY A 46 -4.35 4.60 8.18
C GLY A 46 -5.03 4.21 6.88
N ASP A 47 -4.99 5.04 5.83
CA ASP A 47 -5.62 4.72 4.56
C ASP A 47 -4.90 3.57 3.82
N ILE A 48 -5.64 2.92 2.93
CA ILE A 48 -5.22 1.72 2.19
C ILE A 48 -5.15 2.09 0.71
N ILE A 49 -4.00 1.87 0.09
CA ILE A 49 -3.84 2.12 -1.35
C ILE A 49 -4.38 0.92 -2.13
N ILE A 50 -5.16 1.19 -3.18
CA ILE A 50 -5.63 0.20 -4.16
C ILE A 50 -5.00 0.51 -5.51
N ALA A 51 -4.27 -0.44 -6.08
CA ALA A 51 -3.48 -0.21 -7.28
C ALA A 51 -3.60 -1.30 -8.35
N GLY A 52 -3.16 -0.95 -9.56
CA GLY A 52 -3.17 -1.83 -10.72
C GLY A 52 -2.04 -2.88 -10.74
N ARG A 53 -1.60 -3.24 -11.94
CA ARG A 53 -0.52 -4.22 -12.17
C ARG A 53 0.85 -3.56 -12.04
N ASN A 54 1.84 -4.34 -11.61
CA ASN A 54 3.25 -3.97 -11.50
C ASN A 54 3.46 -2.66 -10.71
N PHE A 55 2.77 -2.52 -9.59
CA PHE A 55 2.86 -1.34 -8.73
C PHE A 55 4.23 -1.23 -8.06
N GLY A 56 4.74 0.00 -7.98
CA GLY A 56 6.01 0.33 -7.33
C GLY A 56 7.20 0.41 -8.28
N SER A 57 8.24 1.13 -7.86
CA SER A 57 9.47 1.35 -8.63
C SER A 57 10.70 0.78 -7.90
N ILE A 58 11.84 0.81 -8.59
CA ILE A 58 13.15 0.45 -8.02
C ILE A 58 13.66 1.54 -7.07
N ASP A 59 13.10 2.74 -7.13
CA ASP A 59 13.48 3.87 -6.27
C ASP A 59 13.27 3.51 -4.80
N GLU A 60 14.37 3.45 -4.05
CA GLU A 60 14.38 3.09 -2.64
C GLU A 60 13.56 4.06 -1.79
N THR A 61 13.50 5.32 -2.21
CA THR A 61 12.80 6.39 -1.49
C THR A 61 11.28 6.28 -1.58
N MET A 62 10.75 5.56 -2.57
CA MET A 62 9.30 5.47 -2.78
C MET A 62 8.60 4.76 -1.62
N ALA A 63 9.16 3.64 -1.14
CA ALA A 63 8.58 2.89 -0.03
C ALA A 63 8.63 3.71 1.28
N GLU A 64 9.74 4.39 1.52
CA GLU A 64 9.91 5.28 2.69
C GLU A 64 8.94 6.46 2.64
N GLY A 65 8.81 7.10 1.47
CA GLY A 65 7.87 8.18 1.23
C GLY A 65 6.44 7.75 1.54
N LEU A 66 6.00 6.60 1.02
CA LEU A 66 4.69 6.04 1.33
C LEU A 66 4.50 5.78 2.82
N ILE A 67 5.47 5.17 3.50
CA ILE A 67 5.40 4.92 4.95
C ILE A 67 5.32 6.22 5.74
N SER A 68 6.05 7.26 5.33
CA SER A 68 6.03 8.58 5.98
C SER A 68 4.65 9.23 5.95
N THR A 69 3.82 8.91 4.94
CA THR A 69 2.44 9.39 4.87
C THR A 69 1.52 8.69 5.88
N GLY A 70 1.94 7.54 6.41
CA GLY A 70 1.20 6.79 7.41
C GLY A 70 0.13 5.85 6.85
N ILE A 71 0.22 5.46 5.57
CA ILE A 71 -0.65 4.41 5.02
C ILE A 71 -0.54 3.10 5.80
N ALA A 72 -1.64 2.35 5.87
CA ALA A 72 -1.69 1.10 6.60
C ALA A 72 -1.27 -0.12 5.76
N CYS A 73 -1.60 -0.13 4.47
CA CYS A 73 -1.38 -1.25 3.57
C CYS A 73 -1.53 -0.82 2.11
N ILE A 74 -0.95 -1.59 1.20
CA ILE A 74 -1.19 -1.48 -0.24
C ILE A 74 -1.76 -2.79 -0.76
N ILE A 75 -2.84 -2.71 -1.52
CA ILE A 75 -3.45 -3.82 -2.25
C ILE A 75 -3.29 -3.53 -3.74
N ALA A 76 -2.70 -4.46 -4.49
CA ALA A 76 -2.48 -4.29 -5.92
C ALA A 76 -2.80 -5.58 -6.70
N ILE A 77 -2.94 -5.47 -8.02
CA ILE A 77 -3.03 -6.67 -8.87
C ILE A 77 -1.68 -7.40 -8.87
N SER A 78 -0.57 -6.66 -8.89
CA SER A 78 0.78 -7.19 -8.71
C SER A 78 1.77 -6.08 -8.37
N PHE A 79 2.91 -6.44 -7.78
CA PHE A 79 3.98 -5.50 -7.45
C PHE A 79 5.24 -5.73 -8.28
N SER A 80 6.05 -4.68 -8.44
CA SER A 80 7.44 -4.87 -8.88
C SER A 80 8.25 -5.51 -7.74
N ARG A 81 9.13 -6.46 -8.07
CA ARG A 81 9.89 -7.24 -7.07
C ARG A 81 10.76 -6.36 -6.14
N PRO A 82 11.51 -5.35 -6.64
CA PRO A 82 12.33 -4.51 -5.78
C PRO A 82 11.50 -3.70 -4.78
N PHE A 83 10.39 -3.13 -5.24
CA PHE A 83 9.45 -2.41 -4.39
C PHE A 83 8.85 -3.32 -3.32
N TYR A 84 8.43 -4.53 -3.70
CA TYR A 84 7.85 -5.49 -2.77
C TYR A 84 8.78 -5.79 -1.60
N ARG A 85 10.03 -6.15 -1.90
CA ARG A 85 11.06 -6.41 -0.90
C ARG A 85 11.29 -5.21 0.01
N ASN A 86 11.39 -4.00 -0.55
CA ASN A 86 11.66 -2.79 0.22
C ASN A 86 10.52 -2.48 1.21
N CYS A 87 9.26 -2.64 0.79
CA CYS A 87 8.11 -2.46 1.68
C CYS A 87 8.12 -3.47 2.84
N ILE A 88 8.38 -4.75 2.57
CA ILE A 88 8.50 -5.78 3.62
C ILE A 88 9.62 -5.43 4.61
N ASN A 89 10.78 -5.00 4.10
CA ASN A 89 11.92 -4.62 4.95
C ASN A 89 11.59 -3.46 5.89
N LEU A 90 10.74 -2.53 5.45
CA LEU A 90 10.29 -1.37 6.22
C LEU A 90 9.00 -1.65 7.03
N GLY A 91 8.44 -2.86 6.93
CA GLY A 91 7.25 -3.26 7.70
C GLY A 91 5.92 -2.78 7.10
N LEU A 92 5.88 -2.38 5.82
CA LEU A 92 4.67 -2.02 5.10
C LEU A 92 4.05 -3.27 4.43
N PRO A 93 2.82 -3.67 4.80
CA PRO A 93 2.14 -4.80 4.19
C PRO A 93 1.72 -4.51 2.74
N LEU A 94 1.88 -5.54 1.91
CA LEU A 94 1.49 -5.55 0.51
C LEU A 94 0.64 -6.78 0.21
N ILE A 95 -0.52 -6.61 -0.39
CA ILE A 95 -1.44 -7.71 -0.72
C ILE A 95 -1.65 -7.75 -2.23
N GLU A 96 -1.38 -8.90 -2.83
CA GLU A 96 -1.73 -9.14 -4.23
C GLU A 96 -3.15 -9.71 -4.30
N ASN A 97 -4.06 -8.97 -4.92
CA ASN A 97 -5.43 -9.40 -5.17
C ASN A 97 -5.93 -8.80 -6.49
N GLY A 98 -6.12 -9.66 -7.49
CA GLY A 98 -6.54 -9.23 -8.83
C GLY A 98 -7.96 -8.67 -8.90
N GLU A 99 -8.83 -9.05 -7.96
CA GLU A 99 -10.23 -8.61 -7.94
C GLU A 99 -10.42 -7.29 -7.21
N ALA A 100 -9.56 -7.00 -6.23
CA ALA A 100 -9.64 -5.82 -5.37
C ALA A 100 -9.69 -4.53 -6.19
N PHE A 101 -8.89 -4.41 -7.26
CA PHE A 101 -8.89 -3.22 -8.10
C PHE A 101 -10.25 -2.96 -8.78
N GLY A 102 -11.00 -4.01 -9.15
CA GLY A 102 -12.33 -3.86 -9.77
C GLY A 102 -13.47 -3.75 -8.75
N LYS A 103 -13.30 -4.34 -7.57
CA LYS A 103 -14.34 -4.40 -6.53
C LYS A 103 -14.31 -3.21 -5.59
N ILE A 104 -13.13 -2.65 -5.31
CA ILE A 104 -12.94 -1.56 -4.36
C ILE A 104 -12.89 -0.20 -5.07
N SER A 105 -13.75 0.70 -4.64
CA SER A 105 -13.90 2.09 -5.07
C SER A 105 -13.10 3.03 -4.16
N SER A 106 -12.57 4.12 -4.73
CA SER A 106 -11.90 5.15 -3.93
C SER A 106 -12.86 5.78 -2.93
N GLY A 107 -12.39 6.06 -1.72
CA GLY A 107 -13.15 6.64 -0.61
C GLY A 107 -13.94 5.64 0.24
N GLU A 108 -14.09 4.37 -0.18
CA GLU A 108 -14.79 3.38 0.64
C GLU A 108 -13.94 2.89 1.81
N THR A 109 -14.58 2.49 2.91
CA THR A 109 -13.87 1.85 4.03
C THR A 109 -13.54 0.41 3.70
N VAL A 110 -12.28 0.05 3.88
CA VAL A 110 -11.76 -1.31 3.71
C VAL A 110 -11.15 -1.75 5.02
N SER A 111 -11.38 -3.00 5.41
CA SER A 111 -10.72 -3.65 6.53
C SER A 111 -9.97 -4.88 6.05
N ILE A 112 -8.85 -5.19 6.69
CA ILE A 112 -8.00 -6.32 6.36
C ILE A 112 -7.76 -7.11 7.63
N ASP A 113 -8.02 -8.41 7.57
CA ASP A 113 -7.68 -9.39 8.60
C ASP A 113 -6.55 -10.26 8.07
N PHE A 114 -5.35 -10.09 8.61
CA PHE A 114 -4.18 -10.85 8.20
C PHE A 114 -4.13 -12.27 8.77
N ASP A 115 -4.88 -12.55 9.84
CA ASP A 115 -4.93 -13.91 10.41
C ASP A 115 -5.91 -14.78 9.62
N ARG A 116 -7.02 -14.19 9.15
CA ARG A 116 -8.00 -14.86 8.26
C ARG A 116 -7.66 -14.75 6.78
N CYS A 117 -6.70 -13.89 6.43
CA CYS A 117 -6.35 -13.55 5.06
C CYS A 117 -7.53 -13.00 4.24
N GLU A 118 -8.29 -12.09 4.85
CA GLU A 118 -9.52 -11.52 4.30
C GLU A 118 -9.43 -9.99 4.15
N ILE A 119 -9.96 -9.47 3.04
CA ILE A 119 -10.21 -8.06 2.77
C ILE A 119 -11.72 -7.87 2.78
N LEU A 120 -12.22 -7.10 3.73
CA LEU A 120 -13.63 -6.74 3.86
C LEU A 120 -13.86 -5.40 3.20
N CYS A 121 -14.71 -5.37 2.18
CA CYS A 121 -15.14 -4.17 1.47
C CYS A 121 -16.67 -4.12 1.33
N LYS A 122 -17.21 -3.04 0.77
CA LYS A 122 -18.67 -2.88 0.60
C LYS A 122 -19.31 -3.99 -0.23
N LYS A 123 -18.56 -4.57 -1.18
CA LYS A 123 -19.03 -5.63 -2.09
C LYS A 123 -18.85 -7.05 -1.54
N GLY A 124 -18.42 -7.20 -0.28
CA GLY A 124 -18.25 -8.48 0.39
C GLY A 124 -16.80 -8.73 0.81
N ILE A 125 -16.44 -10.01 0.89
CA ILE A 125 -15.14 -10.46 1.38
C ILE A 125 -14.31 -10.97 0.20
N LEU A 126 -13.06 -10.52 0.12
CA LEU A 126 -12.04 -11.05 -0.79
C LEU A 126 -10.97 -11.76 0.03
N THR A 127 -10.42 -12.85 -0.49
CA THR A 127 -9.33 -13.56 0.18
C THR A 127 -8.00 -13.33 -0.53
N PHE A 128 -6.91 -13.48 0.21
CA PHE A 128 -5.55 -13.44 -0.34
C PHE A 128 -4.72 -14.60 0.22
N PRO A 129 -3.65 -15.04 -0.45
CA PRO A 129 -2.80 -16.09 0.09
C PRO A 129 -2.10 -15.61 1.38
N PRO A 130 -1.93 -16.48 2.39
CA PRO A 130 -1.19 -16.12 3.59
C PRO A 130 0.26 -15.77 3.23
N TYR A 131 0.85 -14.84 3.98
CA TYR A 131 2.28 -14.58 3.87
C TYR A 131 3.09 -15.83 4.28
N PRO A 132 4.21 -16.10 3.60
CA PRO A 132 5.19 -17.05 4.11
C PRO A 132 5.59 -16.70 5.55
N GLU A 133 5.85 -17.70 6.37
CA GLU A 133 6.04 -17.53 7.83
C GLU A 133 7.11 -16.48 8.17
N ILE A 134 8.24 -16.49 7.46
CA ILE A 134 9.32 -15.52 7.68
C ILE A 134 8.90 -14.09 7.34
N ILE A 135 8.16 -13.89 6.25
CA ILE A 135 7.65 -12.58 5.82
C ILE A 135 6.63 -12.06 6.83
N SER A 136 5.72 -12.93 7.28
CA SER A 136 4.78 -12.65 8.36
C SER A 136 5.51 -12.17 9.62
N LYS A 137 6.53 -12.92 10.09
CA LYS A 137 7.33 -12.55 11.26
C LYS A 137 8.00 -11.18 11.11
N ILE A 138 8.56 -10.88 9.94
CA ILE A 138 9.20 -9.58 9.63
C ILE A 138 8.18 -8.44 9.64
N LEU A 139 7.02 -8.61 8.98
CA LEU A 139 5.97 -7.59 8.94
C LEU A 139 5.41 -7.29 10.33
N PHE A 140 5.02 -8.32 11.09
CA PHE A 140 4.45 -8.13 12.43
C PHE A 140 5.46 -7.58 13.43
N SER A 141 6.75 -7.82 13.17
CA SER A 141 7.89 -7.22 13.85
C SER A 141 8.04 -5.71 13.60
N GLY A 142 7.41 -5.15 12.57
CA GLY A 142 7.61 -3.76 12.14
C GLY A 142 8.75 -3.59 11.15
N GLY A 143 9.10 -4.64 10.40
CA GLY A 143 10.15 -4.63 9.41
C GLY A 143 11.37 -5.48 9.80
N LEU A 144 12.32 -5.55 8.87
CA LEU A 144 13.48 -6.43 8.96
C LEU A 144 14.41 -6.01 10.10
N LEU A 145 14.68 -4.72 10.26
CA LEU A 145 15.59 -4.22 11.28
C LEU A 145 15.04 -4.46 12.71
N PRO A 146 13.78 -4.16 13.04
CA PRO A 146 13.20 -4.56 14.33
C PRO A 146 13.14 -6.07 14.55
N HIS A 147 12.92 -6.85 13.49
CA HIS A 147 12.92 -8.32 13.56
C HIS A 147 14.29 -8.87 13.96
N THR A 148 15.35 -8.42 13.29
CA THR A 148 16.72 -8.88 13.55
C THR A 148 17.24 -8.42 14.91
N LYS A 149 16.93 -7.18 15.35
CA LYS A 149 17.26 -6.71 16.71
C LYS A 149 16.70 -7.64 17.79
N ARG A 150 15.41 -7.99 17.69
CA ARG A 150 14.79 -8.95 18.62
C ARG A 150 15.43 -10.33 18.56
N ALA A 151 15.72 -10.84 17.37
CA ALA A 151 16.34 -12.16 17.21
C ALA A 151 17.75 -12.22 17.81
N LEU A 152 18.48 -11.10 17.78
CA LEU A 152 19.84 -10.98 18.32
C LEU A 152 19.88 -10.59 19.81
N GLY A 153 18.73 -10.38 20.45
CA GLY A 153 18.65 -9.98 21.86
C GLY A 153 19.27 -8.61 22.15
N LYS A 154 19.27 -7.70 21.17
CA LYS A 154 19.83 -6.34 21.29
C LYS A 154 18.76 -5.27 21.12
#